data_AF-A0A3S0CGX3-F1
#
_entry.id   AF-A0A3S0CGX3-F1
#
_cell.length_a   1.000
_cell.length_b   1.000
_cell.length_c   1.000
_cell.angle_alpha   90.00
_cell.angle_beta   90.00
_cell.angle_gamma   90.00
#
_symmetry.space_group_name_H-M   'P 1'
#
loop_
_entity.id
_entity.type
_entity.pdbx_description
1 polymer ?
#
loop_
_entity_poly.entity_id
_entity_poly.type
_entity_poly.pdbx_seq_one_letter_code
_entity_poly.pdbx_strand_id
1 'polypeptide(L)'
;MNQDLLWSQMLADGPLLLALFDADEHLLQANAAYRQAWGLEAGAAPVWAEMVEAAQRSGVGPADRPPRRGRIAQRSYEQAWRDGRRLWWVEQIRPDGTWTLTGVDISSLNRPRPAAGLLLPAQAGRELLQSLLADPRAWPLSVATLPAAADVGVLLAGIRSEDGCMRLDDGRLLVLLPSTGPAQAAALGERLGALALTEAVWGESAAALLARA
;
A
#
# COMPACT_ATOMS: atom_id res chain seq x y z
N MET A 1 40.53 -11.46 -0.63
CA MET A 1 39.28 -11.09 -1.34
C MET A 1 38.85 -9.74 -0.81
N ASN A 2 38.64 -8.73 -1.66
CA ASN A 2 38.31 -7.38 -1.23
C ASN A 2 36.87 -7.33 -0.68
N GLN A 3 36.69 -6.89 0.57
CA GLN A 3 35.37 -6.83 1.21
C GLN A 3 34.41 -5.90 0.48
N ASP A 4 34.90 -4.80 -0.10
CA ASP A 4 34.08 -3.85 -0.86
C ASP A 4 33.52 -4.48 -2.14
N LEU A 5 34.31 -5.35 -2.79
CA LEU A 5 33.89 -6.08 -3.98
C LEU A 5 32.83 -7.13 -3.65
N LEU A 6 32.96 -7.81 -2.51
CA LEU A 6 31.96 -8.77 -2.04
C LEU A 6 30.65 -8.08 -1.68
N TRP A 7 30.74 -6.93 -1.03
CA TRP A 7 29.59 -6.11 -0.68
C TRP A 7 28.84 -5.62 -1.92
N SER A 8 29.56 -5.08 -2.90
CA SER A 8 28.94 -4.62 -4.15
C SER A 8 28.32 -5.76 -4.96
N GLN A 9 28.97 -6.92 -5.02
CA GLN A 9 28.43 -8.11 -5.67
C GLN A 9 27.15 -8.59 -4.98
N MET A 10 27.13 -8.63 -3.64
CA MET A 10 25.94 -9.00 -2.88
C MET A 10 24.75 -8.06 -3.15
N LEU A 11 24.99 -6.76 -3.26
CA LEU A 11 23.92 -5.80 -3.61
C LEU A 11 23.48 -5.92 -5.07
N ALA A 12 24.39 -6.25 -5.99
CA ALA A 12 24.11 -6.43 -7.41
C ALA A 12 23.24 -7.67 -7.67
N ASP A 13 23.53 -8.77 -6.98
CA ASP A 13 22.88 -10.08 -7.17
C ASP A 13 21.73 -10.34 -6.18
N GLY A 14 21.61 -9.50 -5.16
CA GLY A 14 20.61 -9.63 -4.10
C GLY A 14 19.17 -9.41 -4.59
N PRO A 15 18.18 -9.90 -3.84
CA PRO A 15 16.76 -9.81 -4.21
C PRO A 15 16.14 -8.42 -3.95
N LEU A 16 16.86 -7.53 -3.26
CA LEU A 16 16.42 -6.16 -3.03
C LEU A 16 16.39 -5.41 -4.37
N LEU A 17 15.32 -4.67 -4.63
CA LEU A 17 15.26 -3.79 -5.78
C LEU A 17 15.99 -2.50 -5.42
N LEU A 18 17.14 -2.25 -6.06
CA LEU A 18 17.97 -1.08 -5.77
C LEU A 18 18.15 -0.24 -7.03
N ALA A 19 17.87 1.06 -6.92
CA ALA A 19 18.17 2.02 -7.98
C ALA A 19 18.62 3.38 -7.43
N LEU A 20 19.43 4.08 -8.23
CA LEU A 20 19.93 5.41 -8.02
C LEU A 20 19.62 6.26 -9.25
N PHE A 21 19.10 7.45 -9.00
CA PHE A 21 18.75 8.43 -10.01
C PHE A 21 19.44 9.76 -9.71
N ASP A 22 19.68 10.55 -10.76
CA ASP A 22 20.12 11.93 -10.61
C ASP A 22 18.96 12.89 -10.27
N ALA A 23 19.30 14.17 -10.14
CA ALA A 23 18.34 15.23 -9.85
C ALA A 23 17.32 15.48 -10.99
N ASP A 24 17.67 15.08 -12.22
CA ASP A 24 16.82 15.17 -13.40
C ASP A 24 16.03 13.87 -13.64
N GLU A 25 16.00 12.98 -12.65
CA GLU A 25 15.30 11.69 -12.65
C GLU A 25 15.79 10.68 -13.69
N HIS A 26 17.03 10.81 -14.20
CA HIS A 26 17.64 9.77 -15.04
C HIS A 26 18.19 8.64 -14.18
N LEU A 27 17.99 7.40 -14.65
CA LEU A 27 18.53 6.23 -14.00
C LEU A 27 20.06 6.18 -14.15
N LEU A 28 20.79 6.39 -13.05
CA LEU A 28 22.24 6.27 -13.01
C LEU A 28 22.68 4.83 -12.83
N GLN A 29 22.05 4.11 -11.90
CA GLN A 29 22.39 2.73 -11.59
C GLN A 29 21.18 1.96 -11.08
N ALA A 30 21.07 0.70 -11.48
CA ALA A 30 20.10 -0.25 -10.94
C ALA A 30 20.70 -1.65 -10.95
N ASN A 31 20.40 -2.44 -9.92
CA ASN A 31 20.79 -3.84 -9.87
C ASN A 31 19.90 -4.72 -10.76
N ALA A 32 20.26 -6.00 -10.89
CA ALA A 32 19.55 -6.92 -11.78
C ALA A 32 18.07 -7.10 -11.38
N ALA A 33 17.80 -7.24 -10.08
CA ALA A 33 16.44 -7.38 -9.56
C ALA A 33 15.55 -6.19 -9.93
N TYR A 34 16.05 -4.95 -9.78
CA TYR A 34 15.32 -3.76 -10.18
C TYR A 34 15.06 -3.73 -11.68
N ARG A 35 16.10 -3.94 -12.50
CA ARG A 35 15.97 -3.90 -13.97
C ARG A 35 14.97 -4.93 -14.48
N GLN A 36 15.05 -6.17 -13.98
CA GLN A 36 14.11 -7.23 -14.34
C GLN A 36 12.68 -6.86 -13.99
N ALA A 37 12.47 -6.32 -12.78
CA ALA A 37 11.15 -5.96 -12.30
C ALA A 37 10.50 -4.89 -13.20
N TRP A 38 11.28 -3.91 -13.67
CA TRP A 38 10.82 -2.85 -14.56
C TRP A 38 10.88 -3.18 -16.06
N GLY A 39 11.33 -4.39 -16.44
CA GLY A 39 11.52 -4.76 -17.84
C GLY A 39 12.57 -3.90 -18.57
N LEU A 40 13.62 -3.50 -17.87
CA LEU A 40 14.68 -2.65 -18.42
C LEU A 40 15.78 -3.49 -19.08
N GLU A 41 16.21 -3.04 -20.25
CA GLU A 41 17.40 -3.56 -20.93
C GLU A 41 18.68 -3.29 -20.13
N ALA A 42 19.70 -4.12 -20.39
CA ALA A 42 21.02 -3.95 -19.82
C ALA A 42 21.64 -2.63 -20.27
N GLY A 43 21.96 -1.75 -19.32
CA GLY A 43 22.54 -0.42 -19.59
C GLY A 43 21.55 0.68 -19.94
N ALA A 44 20.24 0.39 -20.03
CA ALA A 44 19.24 1.44 -20.20
C ALA A 44 19.31 2.45 -19.03
N ALA A 45 19.25 3.73 -19.37
CA ALA A 45 19.27 4.87 -18.45
C ALA A 45 18.08 5.82 -18.72
N PRO A 46 16.83 5.34 -18.66
CA PRO A 46 15.66 6.17 -18.96
C PRO A 46 15.43 7.23 -17.87
N VAL A 47 14.67 8.26 -18.22
CA VAL A 47 14.05 9.14 -17.22
C VAL A 47 12.92 8.38 -16.52
N TRP A 48 12.69 8.65 -15.23
CA TRP A 48 11.63 8.02 -14.43
C TRP A 48 10.26 8.00 -15.13
N ALA A 49 9.84 9.12 -15.71
CA ALA A 49 8.55 9.22 -16.41
C ALA A 49 8.46 8.24 -17.60
N GLU A 50 9.50 8.15 -18.41
CA GLU A 50 9.59 7.24 -19.55
C GLU A 50 9.58 5.78 -19.09
N MET A 51 10.29 5.47 -18.01
CA MET A 51 10.33 4.14 -17.42
C MET A 51 8.93 3.70 -16.94
N VAL A 52 8.21 4.57 -16.25
CA VAL A 52 6.83 4.29 -15.79
C VAL A 52 5.90 4.06 -16.97
N GLU A 53 6.01 4.86 -18.03
CA GLU A 53 5.17 4.71 -19.22
C GLU A 53 5.52 3.45 -20.01
N ALA A 54 6.80 3.10 -20.13
CA ALA A 54 7.24 1.85 -20.74
C ALA A 54 6.74 0.63 -19.98
N ALA A 55 6.84 0.63 -18.65
CA ALA A 55 6.35 -0.46 -17.81
C ALA A 55 4.83 -0.66 -17.96
N GLN A 56 4.06 0.45 -17.99
CA GLN A 56 2.61 0.40 -18.24
C GLN A 56 2.28 -0.20 -19.60
N ARG A 57 2.97 0.21 -20.67
CA ARG A 57 2.75 -0.33 -22.02
C ARG A 57 3.09 -1.81 -22.13
N SER A 58 4.13 -2.26 -21.43
CA SER A 58 4.59 -3.65 -21.46
C SER A 58 3.89 -4.55 -20.43
N GLY A 59 3.00 -4.00 -19.60
CA GLY A 59 2.28 -4.76 -18.57
C GLY A 59 3.17 -5.28 -17.43
N VAL A 60 4.33 -4.67 -17.22
CA VAL A 60 5.28 -5.01 -16.15
C VAL A 60 5.29 -3.93 -15.06
N GLY A 61 5.97 -4.19 -13.95
CA GLY A 61 6.13 -3.19 -12.90
C GLY A 61 4.89 -2.98 -12.01
N PRO A 62 4.74 -1.77 -11.44
CA PRO A 62 3.60 -1.41 -10.60
C PRO A 62 2.23 -1.60 -11.29
N ALA A 63 1.25 -2.10 -10.51
CA ALA A 63 -0.13 -2.22 -10.95
C ALA A 63 -0.76 -0.84 -11.21
N ASP A 64 -0.58 0.07 -10.24
CA ASP A 64 -0.99 1.47 -10.35
C ASP A 64 0.21 2.37 -10.63
N ARG A 65 -0.04 3.55 -11.24
CA ARG A 65 1.01 4.54 -11.45
C ARG A 65 1.57 4.95 -10.08
N PRO A 66 2.91 4.89 -9.88
CA PRO A 66 3.50 5.36 -8.64
C PRO A 66 3.12 6.82 -8.37
N PRO A 67 2.87 7.17 -7.11
CA PRO A 67 2.49 8.53 -6.74
C PRO A 67 3.60 9.51 -7.12
N ARG A 68 3.22 10.73 -7.53
CA ARG A 68 4.21 11.78 -7.81
C ARG A 68 5.08 12.04 -6.58
N ARG A 69 6.37 12.22 -6.84
CA ARG A 69 7.36 12.53 -5.80
C ARG A 69 7.10 13.92 -5.24
N GLY A 70 7.01 14.00 -3.92
CA GLY A 70 6.92 15.28 -3.20
C GLY A 70 8.29 15.79 -2.76
N ARG A 71 8.33 16.88 -2.00
CA ARG A 71 9.55 17.44 -1.38
C ARG A 71 10.01 16.69 -0.11
N ILE A 72 9.38 15.58 0.23
CA ILE A 72 9.69 14.83 1.45
C ILE A 72 11.00 14.08 1.25
N ALA A 73 11.96 14.26 2.15
CA ALA A 73 13.30 13.69 2.06
C ALA A 73 13.30 12.15 2.02
N GLN A 74 12.36 11.51 2.72
CA GLN A 74 12.18 10.07 2.67
C GLN A 74 10.69 9.72 2.73
N ARG A 75 10.27 8.82 1.85
CA ARG A 75 8.91 8.29 1.82
C ARG A 75 8.97 6.77 1.75
N SER A 76 8.05 6.12 2.46
CA SER A 76 7.84 4.69 2.32
C SER A 76 6.36 4.37 2.15
N TYR A 77 6.06 3.39 1.31
CA TYR A 77 4.69 2.95 1.04
C TYR A 77 4.71 1.54 0.45
N GLU A 78 3.58 0.85 0.53
CA GLU A 78 3.40 -0.41 -0.17
C GLU A 78 2.94 -0.16 -1.61
N GLN A 79 3.54 -0.87 -2.56
CA GLN A 79 3.20 -0.82 -3.97
C GLN A 79 2.81 -2.23 -4.45
N ALA A 80 1.62 -2.38 -5.03
CA ALA A 80 1.22 -3.60 -5.73
C ALA A 80 1.85 -3.66 -7.12
N TRP A 81 2.26 -4.85 -7.54
CA TRP A 81 2.91 -5.12 -8.82
C TRP A 81 2.07 -6.06 -9.68
N ARG A 82 2.19 -5.92 -11.01
CA ARG A 82 1.37 -6.66 -11.98
C ARG A 82 1.63 -8.16 -12.00
N ASP A 83 2.80 -8.58 -11.54
CA ASP A 83 3.18 -9.98 -11.36
C ASP A 83 2.64 -10.59 -10.06
N GLY A 84 1.77 -9.87 -9.34
CA GLY A 84 1.16 -10.30 -8.08
C GLY A 84 2.02 -10.01 -6.85
N ARG A 85 3.26 -9.51 -7.02
CA ARG A 85 4.08 -9.12 -5.88
C ARG A 85 3.55 -7.89 -5.18
N ARG A 86 3.87 -7.81 -3.89
CA ARG A 86 3.70 -6.61 -3.05
C ARG A 86 5.07 -6.16 -2.60
N LEU A 87 5.44 -4.93 -2.93
CA LEU A 87 6.72 -4.37 -2.52
C LEU A 87 6.53 -3.33 -1.44
N TRP A 88 7.33 -3.42 -0.37
CA TRP A 88 7.61 -2.26 0.47
C TRP A 88 8.61 -1.37 -0.24
N TRP A 89 8.17 -0.17 -0.61
CA TRP A 89 8.90 0.75 -1.46
C TRP A 89 9.38 1.94 -0.64
N VAL A 90 10.66 2.27 -0.74
CA VAL A 90 11.29 3.40 -0.05
C VAL A 90 11.97 4.28 -1.08
N GLU A 91 11.61 5.56 -1.06
CA GLU A 91 12.23 6.62 -1.84
C GLU A 91 12.97 7.55 -0.89
N GLN A 92 14.22 7.88 -1.20
CA GLN A 92 15.02 8.81 -0.40
C GLN A 92 15.73 9.82 -1.31
N ILE A 93 15.48 11.10 -1.07
CA ILE A 93 16.13 12.22 -1.75
C ILE A 93 17.33 12.67 -0.91
N ARG A 94 18.49 12.78 -1.54
CA ARG A 94 19.72 13.27 -0.91
C ARG A 94 19.82 14.79 -1.07
N PRO A 95 20.65 15.48 -0.26
CA PRO A 95 20.79 16.94 -0.34
C PRO A 95 21.26 17.47 -1.70
N ASP A 96 21.95 16.66 -2.50
CA ASP A 96 22.42 16.99 -3.85
C ASP A 96 21.35 16.78 -4.94
N GLY A 97 20.13 16.38 -4.56
CA GLY A 97 19.02 16.12 -5.48
C GLY A 97 19.03 14.70 -6.06
N THR A 98 20.12 13.94 -5.93
CA THR A 98 20.11 12.52 -6.28
C THR A 98 19.13 11.79 -5.37
N TRP A 99 18.55 10.70 -5.87
CA TRP A 99 17.63 9.93 -5.06
C TRP A 99 17.76 8.45 -5.28
N THR A 100 17.54 7.71 -4.19
CA THR A 100 17.66 6.27 -4.15
C THR A 100 16.30 5.64 -3.96
N LEU A 101 16.22 4.40 -4.41
CA LEU A 101 15.04 3.59 -4.34
C LEU A 101 15.41 2.21 -3.82
N THR A 102 14.71 1.78 -2.78
CA THR A 102 14.79 0.43 -2.24
C THR A 102 13.42 -0.22 -2.26
N GLY A 103 13.29 -1.37 -2.91
CA GLY A 103 12.10 -2.21 -2.87
C GLY A 103 12.38 -3.56 -2.22
N VAL A 104 11.49 -3.99 -1.32
CA VAL A 104 11.55 -5.30 -0.67
C VAL A 104 10.27 -6.05 -0.97
N ASP A 105 10.37 -7.30 -1.43
CA ASP A 105 9.21 -8.16 -1.60
C ASP A 105 8.63 -8.56 -0.25
N ILE A 106 7.40 -8.13 0.00
CA ILE A 106 6.62 -8.43 1.20
C ILE A 106 5.41 -9.31 0.89
N SER A 107 5.38 -9.97 -0.26
CA SER A 107 4.27 -10.84 -0.67
C SER A 107 4.05 -11.99 0.30
N SER A 108 5.13 -12.50 0.91
CA SER A 108 5.06 -13.53 1.97
C SER A 108 4.51 -13.00 3.30
N LEU A 109 4.41 -11.68 3.48
CA LEU A 109 3.73 -11.10 4.63
C LEU A 109 2.22 -11.27 4.44
N ASN A 110 1.75 -12.44 4.88
CA ASN A 110 0.34 -12.82 4.85
C ASN A 110 -0.41 -11.94 5.85
N ARG A 111 -0.99 -10.84 5.37
CA ARG A 111 -1.85 -9.93 6.15
C ARG A 111 -3.22 -9.90 5.48
N PRO A 112 -4.31 -10.19 6.19
CA PRO A 112 -5.65 -9.94 5.67
C PRO A 112 -5.74 -8.45 5.34
N ARG A 113 -6.00 -8.11 4.08
CA ARG A 113 -6.19 -6.73 3.67
C ARG A 113 -7.51 -6.62 2.90
N PRO A 114 -8.24 -5.52 3.11
CA PRO A 114 -9.31 -5.16 2.20
C PRO A 114 -8.82 -5.07 0.75
N ALA A 115 -9.68 -5.45 -0.19
CA ALA A 115 -9.44 -5.17 -1.59
C ALA A 115 -9.63 -3.66 -1.81
N ALA A 116 -8.51 -2.96 -2.05
CA ALA A 116 -8.50 -1.51 -2.22
C ALA A 116 -9.50 -1.07 -3.30
N GLY A 117 -10.30 -0.06 -3.00
CA GLY A 117 -11.26 0.49 -3.95
C GLY A 117 -12.44 -0.43 -4.29
N LEU A 118 -12.70 -1.49 -3.53
CA LEU A 118 -13.87 -2.34 -3.70
C LEU A 118 -14.83 -2.22 -2.52
N LEU A 119 -16.13 -2.15 -2.83
CA LEU A 119 -17.19 -2.38 -1.87
C LEU A 119 -17.45 -3.88 -1.76
N LEU A 120 -17.16 -4.45 -0.59
CA LEU A 120 -17.35 -5.88 -0.35
C LEU A 120 -18.82 -6.20 -0.04
N PRO A 121 -19.34 -7.34 -0.54
CA PRO A 121 -20.60 -7.92 -0.05
C PRO A 121 -20.52 -8.22 1.45
N ALA A 122 -21.68 -8.28 2.12
CA ALA A 122 -21.77 -8.47 3.57
C ALA A 122 -20.96 -9.68 4.08
N GLN A 123 -21.07 -10.83 3.40
CA GLN A 123 -20.36 -12.05 3.78
C GLN A 123 -18.84 -11.90 3.66
N ALA A 124 -18.34 -11.43 2.51
CA ALA A 124 -16.91 -11.22 2.31
C ALA A 124 -16.33 -10.15 3.26
N GLY A 125 -17.11 -9.11 3.54
CA GLY A 125 -16.74 -8.09 4.53
C GLY A 125 -16.63 -8.65 5.96
N ARG A 126 -17.54 -9.54 6.36
CA ARG A 126 -17.48 -10.24 7.66
C ARG A 126 -16.26 -11.14 7.78
N GLU A 127 -15.95 -11.91 6.74
CA GLU A 127 -14.78 -12.79 6.70
C GLU A 127 -13.48 -11.98 6.81
N LEU A 128 -13.40 -10.88 6.08
CA LEU A 128 -12.27 -9.94 6.19
C LEU A 128 -12.19 -9.33 7.60
N LEU A 129 -13.30 -8.83 8.15
CA LEU A 129 -13.30 -8.23 9.49
C LEU A 129 -12.86 -9.25 10.55
N GLN A 130 -13.34 -10.50 10.46
CA GLN A 130 -12.92 -11.58 11.35
C GLN A 130 -11.42 -11.88 11.23
N SER A 131 -10.88 -11.82 10.01
CA SER A 131 -9.46 -12.01 9.75
C SER A 131 -8.61 -10.85 10.30
N LEU A 132 -9.09 -9.61 10.18
CA LEU A 132 -8.44 -8.42 10.76
C LEU A 132 -8.41 -8.48 12.29
N LEU A 133 -9.53 -8.88 12.93
CA LEU A 133 -9.59 -9.04 14.39
C LEU A 133 -8.57 -10.07 14.91
N ALA A 134 -8.30 -11.11 14.13
CA ALA A 134 -7.34 -12.16 14.47
C ALA A 134 -5.87 -11.78 14.20
N ASP A 135 -5.60 -10.68 13.47
CA ASP A 135 -4.25 -10.25 13.13
C ASP A 135 -3.75 -9.15 14.08
N PRO A 136 -2.74 -9.41 14.94
CA PRO A 136 -2.18 -8.41 15.85
C PRO A 136 -1.71 -7.13 15.17
N ARG A 137 -1.32 -7.20 13.89
CA ARG A 137 -0.81 -6.05 13.12
C ARG A 137 -1.94 -5.13 12.64
N ALA A 138 -3.19 -5.60 12.65
CA ALA A 138 -4.36 -4.77 12.34
C ALA A 138 -4.78 -3.87 13.50
N TRP A 139 -4.14 -3.99 14.67
CA TRP A 139 -4.46 -3.22 15.86
C TRP A 139 -3.68 -1.90 15.93
N PRO A 140 -4.27 -0.82 16.49
CA PRO A 140 -5.69 -0.71 16.87
C PRO A 140 -6.62 -0.79 15.64
N LEU A 141 -7.79 -1.43 15.81
CA LEU A 141 -8.78 -1.60 14.74
C LEU A 141 -10.03 -0.81 15.11
N SER A 142 -10.50 0.05 14.22
CA SER A 142 -11.78 0.75 14.35
C SER A 142 -12.68 0.41 13.18
N VAL A 143 -13.99 0.57 13.35
CA VAL A 143 -14.95 0.59 12.25
C VAL A 143 -15.78 1.87 12.29
N ALA A 144 -16.11 2.38 11.10
CA ALA A 144 -16.98 3.53 10.94
C ALA A 144 -18.22 3.11 10.17
N THR A 145 -19.40 3.40 10.73
CA THR A 145 -20.67 3.10 10.08
C THR A 145 -21.19 4.34 9.38
N LEU A 146 -21.55 4.22 8.10
CA LEU A 146 -22.04 5.32 7.27
C LEU A 146 -23.49 5.06 6.80
N PRO A 147 -24.24 6.11 6.43
CA PRO A 147 -25.59 5.96 5.90
C PRO A 147 -25.61 5.13 4.61
N ALA A 148 -26.71 4.42 4.37
CA ALA A 148 -26.93 3.68 3.13
C ALA A 148 -26.88 4.56 1.86
N ALA A 149 -27.19 5.86 2.01
CA ALA A 149 -27.18 6.85 0.95
C ALA A 149 -25.79 7.46 0.67
N ALA A 150 -24.75 7.07 1.41
CA ALA A 150 -23.41 7.58 1.17
C ALA A 150 -22.90 7.20 -0.24
N ASP A 151 -22.25 8.15 -0.90
CA ASP A 151 -21.65 7.92 -2.22
C ASP A 151 -20.42 7.00 -2.07
N VAL A 152 -20.56 5.79 -2.60
CA VAL A 152 -19.53 4.75 -2.54
C VAL A 152 -18.26 5.17 -3.29
N GLY A 153 -18.38 5.88 -4.41
CA GLY A 153 -17.22 6.34 -5.19
C GLY A 153 -16.40 7.37 -4.42
N VAL A 154 -17.08 8.36 -3.81
CA VAL A 154 -16.44 9.36 -2.96
C VAL A 154 -15.83 8.70 -1.72
N LEU A 155 -16.53 7.76 -1.10
CA LEU A 155 -16.06 7.01 0.06
C LEU A 155 -14.77 6.25 -0.26
N LEU A 156 -14.77 5.45 -1.33
CA LEU A 156 -13.63 4.62 -1.72
C LEU A 156 -12.42 5.47 -2.12
N ALA A 157 -12.64 6.65 -2.72
CA ALA A 157 -11.58 7.61 -3.01
C ALA A 157 -11.04 8.33 -1.76
N GLY A 158 -11.83 8.37 -0.69
CA GLY A 158 -11.51 9.06 0.57
C GLY A 158 -10.74 8.21 1.59
N ILE A 159 -10.70 6.88 1.42
CA ILE A 159 -10.04 5.93 2.32
C ILE A 159 -8.70 5.44 1.75
N ARG A 160 -7.85 4.89 2.61
CA ARG A 160 -6.55 4.34 2.20
C ARG A 160 -6.74 2.98 1.52
N SER A 161 -5.73 2.53 0.77
CA SER A 161 -5.72 1.20 0.16
C SER A 161 -5.71 0.05 1.17
N GLU A 162 -5.41 0.34 2.43
CA GLU A 162 -5.44 -0.61 3.56
C GLU A 162 -6.75 -0.57 4.36
N ASP A 163 -7.60 0.40 4.10
CA ASP A 163 -8.94 0.50 4.69
C ASP A 163 -9.92 -0.33 3.84
N GLY A 164 -10.94 -0.88 4.49
CA GLY A 164 -11.94 -1.72 3.84
C GLY A 164 -13.29 -1.07 3.80
N CYS A 165 -14.12 -1.44 2.84
CA CYS A 165 -15.50 -1.02 2.79
C CYS A 165 -16.40 -2.22 2.52
N MET A 166 -17.46 -2.38 3.31
CA MET A 166 -18.46 -3.42 3.10
C MET A 166 -19.89 -2.86 3.22
N ARG A 167 -20.83 -3.52 2.55
CA ARG A 167 -22.27 -3.29 2.73
C ARG A 167 -22.78 -4.17 3.88
N LEU A 168 -23.52 -3.58 4.82
CA LEU A 168 -24.27 -4.31 5.84
C LEU A 168 -25.62 -4.80 5.28
N ASP A 169 -26.22 -5.78 5.96
CA ASP A 169 -27.50 -6.38 5.52
C ASP A 169 -28.66 -5.35 5.53
N ASP A 170 -28.57 -4.32 6.36
CA ASP A 170 -29.53 -3.21 6.44
C ASP A 170 -29.26 -2.08 5.40
N GLY A 171 -28.29 -2.29 4.51
CA GLY A 171 -27.92 -1.34 3.46
C GLY A 171 -26.92 -0.26 3.87
N ARG A 172 -26.63 -0.09 5.17
CA ARG A 172 -25.57 0.81 5.63
C ARG A 172 -24.21 0.37 5.11
N LEU A 173 -23.25 1.28 5.11
CA LEU A 173 -21.86 0.98 4.78
C LEU A 173 -21.05 0.90 6.06
N LEU A 174 -20.06 0.00 6.07
CA LEU A 174 -19.09 -0.10 7.14
C LEU A 174 -17.69 0.04 6.56
N VAL A 175 -16.92 0.98 7.09
CA VAL A 175 -15.51 1.14 6.78
C VAL A 175 -14.68 0.45 7.87
N LEU A 176 -13.78 -0.43 7.46
CA LEU A 176 -12.83 -1.14 8.31
C LEU A 176 -11.53 -0.33 8.34
N LEU A 177 -11.06 0.06 9.53
CA LEU A 177 -9.91 0.94 9.72
C LEU A 177 -8.82 0.22 10.52
N PRO A 178 -8.04 -0.69 9.88
CA PRO A 178 -6.95 -1.38 10.55
C PRO A 178 -5.77 -0.43 10.80
N SER A 179 -5.06 -0.68 11.91
CA SER A 179 -3.94 0.14 12.36
C SER A 179 -4.32 1.62 12.52
N THR A 180 -5.56 1.88 12.94
CA THR A 180 -6.14 3.22 13.12
C THR A 180 -6.71 3.35 14.51
N GLY A 181 -6.06 4.19 15.32
CA GLY A 181 -6.51 4.48 16.68
C GLY A 181 -7.74 5.41 16.70
N PRO A 182 -8.43 5.52 17.85
CA PRO A 182 -9.70 6.23 17.98
C PRO A 182 -9.69 7.68 17.47
N ALA A 183 -8.62 8.44 17.75
CA ALA A 183 -8.51 9.83 17.32
C ALA A 183 -8.43 9.97 15.78
N GLN A 184 -7.68 9.08 15.13
CA GLN A 184 -7.57 9.08 13.67
C GLN A 184 -8.87 8.56 13.03
N ALA A 185 -9.51 7.57 13.64
CA ALA A 185 -10.82 7.07 13.22
C ALA A 185 -11.89 8.17 13.32
N ALA A 186 -11.88 8.97 14.39
CA ALA A 186 -12.75 10.13 14.58
C ALA A 186 -12.59 11.17 13.46
N ALA A 187 -11.36 11.62 13.22
CA ALA A 187 -11.08 12.60 12.17
C ALA A 187 -11.49 12.08 10.77
N LEU A 188 -11.27 10.79 10.50
CA LEU A 188 -11.69 10.17 9.25
C LEU A 188 -13.22 10.06 9.17
N GLY A 189 -13.88 9.61 10.24
CA GLY A 189 -15.33 9.47 10.32
C GLY A 189 -16.05 10.80 10.11
N GLU A 190 -15.59 11.89 10.72
CA GLU A 190 -16.13 13.24 10.50
C GLU A 190 -16.05 13.64 9.03
N ARG A 191 -14.88 13.43 8.40
CA ARG A 191 -14.66 13.75 6.98
C ARG A 191 -15.56 12.93 6.04
N LEU A 192 -15.86 11.69 6.42
CA LEU A 192 -16.68 10.78 5.61
C LEU A 192 -18.17 10.85 5.94
N GLY A 193 -18.59 11.55 7.00
CA GLY A 193 -19.97 11.60 7.45
C GLY A 193 -20.44 10.31 8.15
N ALA A 194 -19.58 9.71 8.98
CA ALA A 194 -19.91 8.53 9.75
C ALA A 194 -21.03 8.81 10.78
N LEU A 195 -21.97 7.89 10.88
CA LEU A 195 -23.04 7.85 11.88
C LEU A 195 -22.53 7.40 13.24
N ALA A 196 -21.61 6.43 13.23
CA ALA A 196 -21.04 5.84 14.43
C ALA A 196 -19.59 5.42 14.18
N LEU A 197 -18.82 5.42 15.26
CA LEU A 197 -17.46 4.94 15.30
C LEU A 197 -17.31 3.98 16.46
N THR A 198 -16.74 2.83 16.18
CA THR A 198 -16.73 1.70 17.09
C THR A 198 -15.33 1.11 17.08
N GLU A 199 -14.59 1.26 18.17
CA GLU A 199 -13.27 0.65 18.34
C GLU A 199 -13.43 -0.84 18.64
N ALA A 200 -12.61 -1.68 18.03
CA ALA A 200 -12.57 -3.11 18.31
C ALA A 200 -12.03 -3.42 19.72
N VAL A 201 -12.47 -4.53 20.30
CA VAL A 201 -11.99 -5.06 21.59
C VAL A 201 -11.24 -6.36 21.32
N TRP A 202 -10.03 -6.48 21.86
CA TRP A 202 -9.18 -7.64 21.63
C TRP A 202 -9.90 -8.95 22.01
N GLY A 203 -9.91 -9.91 21.08
CA GLY A 203 -10.54 -11.22 21.27
C GLY A 203 -12.04 -11.27 20.98
N GLU A 204 -12.68 -10.17 20.60
CA GLU A 204 -14.08 -10.20 20.16
C GLU A 204 -14.24 -10.81 18.75
N SER A 205 -15.45 -11.26 18.42
CA SER A 205 -15.79 -11.73 17.07
C SER A 205 -16.28 -10.59 16.18
N ALA A 206 -16.22 -10.78 14.86
CA ALA A 206 -16.79 -9.83 13.91
C ALA A 206 -18.28 -9.58 14.18
N ALA A 207 -19.04 -10.62 14.57
CA ALA A 207 -20.45 -10.49 14.92
C ALA A 207 -20.67 -9.61 16.16
N ALA A 208 -19.83 -9.76 17.19
CA ALA A 208 -19.91 -8.94 18.40
C ALA A 208 -19.60 -7.47 18.12
N LEU A 209 -18.57 -7.19 17.31
CA LEU A 209 -18.23 -5.84 16.87
C LEU A 209 -19.35 -5.21 16.04
N LEU A 210 -19.94 -5.96 15.11
CA LEU A 210 -21.03 -5.48 14.27
C LEU A 210 -22.31 -5.18 15.06
N ALA A 211 -22.60 -5.94 16.12
CA ALA A 211 -23.79 -5.73 16.94
C ALA A 211 -23.77 -4.38 17.69
N ARG A 212 -22.59 -3.78 17.86
CA ARG A 212 -22.37 -2.49 18.53
C ARG A 212 -21.91 -1.37 17.58
N ALA A 213 -22.00 -1.60 16.26
CA ALA A 213 -21.60 -0.67 15.20
C ALA A 213 -22.78 -0.04 14.45
#